data_AF-A0A7C4TKN8-F1
#
_entry.id   AF-A0A7C4TKN8-F1
#
_cell.length_a   1.000
_cell.length_b   1.000
_cell.length_c   1.000
_cell.angle_alpha   90.00
_cell.angle_beta   90.00
_cell.angle_gamma   90.00
#
_symmetry.space_group_name_H-M   'P 1'
#
loop_
_entity.id
_entity.type
_entity.pdbx_description
1 polymer ?
#
loop_
_entity_poly.entity_id
_entity_poly.type
_entity_poly.pdbx_seq_one_letter_code
_entity_poly.pdbx_strand_id
1 'polypeptide(L)'
;YEVAIEDLFNELLRSSNLIRTKDYDLVNTDGIYTLSLNPKNLTINWCSVYAVVRHRSSSYLYEVVLDDGNSLKVTEDHSLFTLDDGVVEVVKVSDLRVGDYVLVADVGTSEHIHYGTGVLRRVSDIRFIGVVDGYVYDLSVEPYENYVANNIVVHNSTFGFGLEHIADGIFHLWLDNVEDVKEVRRYLIIKKMRMTNHYRGAYKVDVVPGKGLILTKLQV
;
A
#
# COMPACT_ATOMS: atom_id res chain seq x y z
N TYR A 1 -8.89 16.19 -12.17
CA TYR A 1 -8.09 15.74 -13.31
C TYR A 1 -7.67 14.31 -13.02
N GLU A 2 -7.80 13.42 -13.99
CA GLU A 2 -7.27 12.06 -13.91
C GLU A 2 -5.87 12.05 -14.53
N VAL A 3 -4.93 11.36 -13.89
CA VAL A 3 -3.53 11.27 -14.32
C VAL A 3 -3.07 9.83 -14.13
N ALA A 4 -2.36 9.26 -15.11
CA ALA A 4 -1.74 7.96 -14.95
C ALA A 4 -0.60 8.04 -13.92
N ILE A 5 -0.50 7.04 -13.03
CA ILE A 5 0.51 7.05 -11.96
C ILE A 5 1.94 7.10 -12.55
N GLU A 6 2.16 6.46 -13.69
CA GLU A 6 3.41 6.55 -14.44
C GLU A 6 3.76 7.98 -14.84
N ASP A 7 2.80 8.73 -15.38
CA ASP A 7 3.00 10.12 -15.79
C ASP A 7 3.30 11.00 -14.57
N LEU A 8 2.58 10.79 -13.46
CA LEU A 8 2.83 11.46 -12.19
C LEU A 8 4.26 11.18 -11.70
N PHE A 9 4.71 9.93 -11.71
CA PHE A 9 6.07 9.56 -11.31
C PHE A 9 7.11 10.27 -12.18
N ASN A 10 6.91 10.25 -13.50
CA ASN A 10 7.81 10.87 -14.47
C ASN A 10 7.86 12.40 -14.34
N GLU A 11 6.75 13.04 -13.98
CA GLU A 11 6.68 14.47 -13.69
C GLU A 11 7.46 14.79 -12.41
N LEU A 12 7.25 14.02 -11.34
CA LEU A 12 7.92 14.22 -10.06
C LEU A 12 9.44 14.03 -10.15
N LEU A 13 9.91 13.12 -11.00
CA LEU A 13 11.34 12.96 -11.28
C LEU A 13 12.02 14.24 -11.79
N ARG A 14 11.27 15.18 -12.39
CA ARG A 14 11.84 16.43 -12.90
C ARG A 14 12.14 17.44 -11.81
N SER A 15 11.48 17.31 -10.65
CA SER A 15 11.50 18.29 -9.56
C SER A 15 11.96 17.72 -8.23
N SER A 16 12.02 16.40 -8.08
CA SER A 16 12.27 15.70 -6.82
C SER A 16 13.40 14.66 -6.93
N ASN A 17 14.00 14.32 -5.78
CA ASN A 17 15.07 13.32 -5.73
C ASN A 17 14.50 11.91 -5.81
N LEU A 18 15.06 11.11 -6.73
CA LEU A 18 14.81 9.68 -6.84
C LEU A 18 15.59 8.93 -5.76
N ILE A 19 14.89 8.15 -4.94
CA ILE A 19 15.50 7.21 -4.01
C ILE A 19 15.42 5.83 -4.63
N ARG A 20 16.58 5.21 -4.90
CA ARG A 20 16.66 3.86 -5.44
C ARG A 20 16.99 2.86 -4.34
N THR A 21 16.26 1.77 -4.29
CA THR A 21 16.56 0.62 -3.45
C THR A 21 16.93 -0.58 -4.32
N LYS A 22 17.19 -1.73 -3.70
CA LYS A 22 17.42 -2.97 -4.45
C LYS A 22 16.16 -3.43 -5.20
N ASP A 23 14.99 -3.19 -4.60
CA ASP A 23 13.75 -3.83 -5.01
C ASP A 23 12.77 -2.84 -5.68
N TYR A 24 12.88 -1.54 -5.39
CA TYR A 24 12.00 -0.49 -5.91
C TYR A 24 12.67 0.89 -5.97
N ASP A 25 12.11 1.77 -6.78
CA ASP A 25 12.41 3.19 -6.87
C ASP A 25 11.25 3.98 -6.23
N LEU A 26 11.55 5.02 -5.46
CA LEU A 26 10.52 5.94 -4.95
C LEU A 26 10.87 7.41 -5.18
N VAL A 27 9.81 8.22 -5.27
CA VAL A 27 9.90 9.68 -5.27
C VAL A 27 8.95 10.20 -4.20
N ASN A 28 9.48 10.98 -3.25
CA ASN A 28 8.66 11.62 -2.23
C ASN A 28 7.82 12.74 -2.85
N THR A 29 6.65 12.96 -2.28
CA THR A 29 5.70 13.98 -2.73
C THR A 29 5.29 14.88 -1.59
N ASP A 30 5.03 16.15 -1.93
CA ASP A 30 4.40 17.12 -1.04
C ASP A 30 3.28 17.83 -1.80
N GLY A 31 2.17 18.10 -1.13
CA GLY A 31 1.00 18.76 -1.73
C GLY A 31 0.21 17.94 -2.75
N ILE A 32 0.47 16.63 -2.90
CA ILE A 32 -0.31 15.74 -3.76
C ILE A 32 -1.31 14.96 -2.91
N TYR A 33 -2.55 14.88 -3.40
CA TYR A 33 -3.64 14.20 -2.72
C TYR A 33 -4.36 13.27 -3.67
N THR A 34 -4.87 12.16 -3.12
CA THR A 34 -5.76 11.24 -3.82
C THR A 34 -6.95 10.88 -2.94
N LEU A 35 -7.99 10.31 -3.52
CA LEU A 35 -9.10 9.76 -2.73
C LEU A 35 -8.65 8.46 -2.08
N SER A 36 -8.91 8.34 -0.77
CA SER A 36 -8.60 7.16 0.03
C SER A 36 -9.80 6.79 0.89
N LEU A 37 -10.02 5.49 1.06
CA LEU A 37 -11.07 4.91 1.88
C LEU A 37 -10.57 4.69 3.30
N ASN A 38 -11.34 5.12 4.30
CA ASN A 38 -11.17 4.66 5.67
C ASN A 38 -11.87 3.30 5.84
N PRO A 39 -11.13 2.18 6.00
CA PRO A 39 -11.73 0.84 6.06
C PRO A 39 -12.61 0.62 7.30
N LYS A 40 -12.53 1.48 8.32
CA LYS A 40 -13.34 1.34 9.54
C LYS A 40 -14.77 1.84 9.39
N ASN A 41 -14.99 2.82 8.54
CA ASN A 41 -16.29 3.49 8.42
C ASN A 41 -16.72 3.74 6.96
N LEU A 42 -15.93 3.23 6.00
CA LEU A 42 -16.15 3.33 4.57
C LEU A 42 -16.21 4.77 4.03
N THR A 43 -15.78 5.77 4.79
CA THR A 43 -15.74 7.15 4.30
C THR A 43 -14.55 7.36 3.36
N ILE A 44 -14.77 8.11 2.27
CA ILE A 44 -13.76 8.47 1.29
C ILE A 44 -13.43 9.94 1.46
N ASN A 45 -12.14 10.23 1.54
CA ASN A 45 -11.62 11.59 1.70
C ASN A 45 -10.34 11.79 0.89
N TRP A 46 -10.01 13.05 0.62
CA TRP A 46 -8.70 13.41 0.13
C TRP A 46 -7.64 13.12 1.19
N CYS A 47 -6.63 12.35 0.83
CA CYS A 47 -5.54 11.92 1.70
C CYS A 47 -4.20 12.18 1.01
N SER A 48 -3.18 12.48 1.82
CA SER A 48 -1.86 12.89 1.32
C SER A 48 -1.14 11.70 0.71
N VAL A 49 -0.73 11.86 -0.55
CA VAL A 49 0.25 10.96 -1.17
C VAL A 49 1.61 11.46 -0.69
N TYR A 50 2.36 10.63 0.03
CA TYR A 50 3.70 10.98 0.52
C TYR A 50 4.82 10.40 -0.34
N ALA A 51 4.52 9.36 -1.13
CA ALA A 51 5.44 8.83 -2.11
C ALA A 51 4.70 8.21 -3.30
N VAL A 52 5.37 8.24 -4.45
CA VAL A 52 5.02 7.43 -5.63
C VAL A 52 6.14 6.41 -5.80
N VAL A 53 5.78 5.14 -5.94
CA VAL A 53 6.71 4.01 -5.98
C VAL A 53 6.60 3.32 -7.32
N ARG A 54 7.72 2.83 -7.84
CA ARG A 54 7.73 1.88 -8.95
C ARG A 54 8.68 0.73 -8.67
N HIS A 55 8.35 -0.44 -9.20
CA HIS A 55 9.28 -1.58 -9.20
C HIS A 55 9.19 -2.32 -10.52
N ARG A 56 10.29 -2.99 -10.89
CA ARG A 56 10.30 -3.81 -12.10
C ARG A 56 9.59 -5.12 -11.79
N SER A 57 8.58 -5.45 -12.57
CA SER A 57 7.79 -6.67 -12.40
C SER A 57 7.63 -7.41 -13.72
N SER A 58 7.53 -8.73 -13.61
CA SER A 58 7.19 -9.66 -14.66
C SER A 58 5.94 -10.47 -14.25
N SER A 59 4.85 -9.77 -13.94
CA SER A 59 3.60 -10.37 -13.46
C SER A 59 2.53 -10.43 -14.55
N TYR A 60 1.57 -11.33 -14.36
CA TYR A 60 0.37 -11.39 -15.18
C TYR A 60 -0.51 -10.16 -14.93
N LEU A 61 -0.99 -9.56 -16.02
CA LEU A 61 -1.86 -8.39 -16.01
C LEU A 61 -3.30 -8.84 -16.30
N TYR A 62 -4.22 -8.39 -15.47
CA TYR A 62 -5.65 -8.67 -15.58
C TYR A 62 -6.45 -7.36 -15.72
N GLU A 63 -7.54 -7.43 -16.47
CA GLU A 63 -8.61 -6.41 -16.47
C GLU A 63 -9.75 -6.94 -15.62
N VAL A 64 -9.98 -6.32 -14.47
CA VAL A 64 -11.16 -6.58 -13.63
C VAL A 64 -12.25 -5.63 -14.09
N VAL A 65 -13.37 -6.17 -14.55
CA VAL A 65 -14.53 -5.41 -15.03
C VAL A 65 -15.66 -5.54 -14.02
N LEU A 66 -16.33 -4.43 -13.71
CA LEU A 66 -17.44 -4.36 -12.78
C LEU A 66 -18.79 -4.37 -13.49
N ASP A 67 -19.87 -4.57 -12.74
CA ASP A 67 -21.24 -4.60 -13.24
C ASP A 67 -21.79 -3.23 -13.66
N ASP A 68 -21.12 -2.14 -13.28
CA ASP A 68 -21.41 -0.77 -13.73
C ASP A 68 -20.59 -0.36 -14.99
N GLY A 69 -19.77 -1.27 -15.52
CA GLY A 69 -18.93 -1.04 -16.70
C GLY A 69 -17.57 -0.42 -16.39
N ASN A 70 -17.29 -0.03 -15.14
CA ASN A 70 -15.94 0.40 -14.74
C ASN A 70 -14.97 -0.78 -14.81
N SER A 71 -13.68 -0.48 -15.03
CA SER A 71 -12.64 -1.51 -15.04
C SER A 71 -11.29 -1.01 -14.56
N LEU A 72 -10.51 -1.92 -14.01
CA LEU A 72 -9.15 -1.68 -13.54
C LEU A 72 -8.19 -2.69 -14.15
N LYS A 73 -7.10 -2.18 -14.73
CA LYS A 73 -5.98 -3.00 -15.20
C LYS A 73 -4.94 -3.07 -14.09
N VAL A 74 -4.64 -4.27 -13.64
CA VAL A 74 -3.85 -4.47 -12.43
C VAL A 74 -3.14 -5.82 -12.49
N THR A 75 -1.97 -5.94 -11.85
CA THR A 75 -1.27 -7.23 -11.80
C THR A 75 -1.95 -8.21 -10.84
N GLU A 76 -1.69 -9.50 -11.04
CA GLU A 76 -2.25 -10.59 -10.24
C GLU A 76 -1.97 -10.47 -8.73
N ASP A 77 -0.85 -9.87 -8.36
CA ASP A 77 -0.37 -9.76 -6.98
C ASP A 77 -0.95 -8.56 -6.22
N HIS A 78 -1.55 -7.60 -6.93
CA HIS A 78 -2.17 -6.45 -6.27
C HIS A 78 -3.44 -6.87 -5.57
N SER A 79 -3.72 -6.17 -4.47
CA SER A 79 -4.90 -6.43 -3.68
C SER A 79 -5.95 -5.33 -3.79
N LEU A 80 -7.20 -5.75 -3.85
CA LEU A 80 -8.38 -4.90 -3.80
C LEU A 80 -9.09 -5.11 -2.47
N PHE A 81 -10.02 -4.22 -2.12
CA PHE A 81 -10.87 -4.45 -0.96
C PHE A 81 -12.15 -5.16 -1.34
N THR A 82 -12.51 -6.16 -0.55
CA THR A 82 -13.79 -6.85 -0.56
C THR A 82 -14.47 -6.71 0.80
N LEU A 83 -15.65 -7.30 0.95
CA LEU A 83 -16.38 -7.32 2.20
C LEU A 83 -16.88 -8.74 2.47
N ASP A 84 -16.41 -9.33 3.56
CA ASP A 84 -16.81 -10.65 4.03
C ASP A 84 -17.44 -10.52 5.42
N ASP A 85 -18.67 -11.01 5.58
CA ASP A 85 -19.48 -10.93 6.80
C ASP A 85 -19.51 -9.53 7.47
N GLY A 86 -19.59 -8.46 6.66
CA GLY A 86 -19.62 -7.08 7.18
C GLY A 86 -18.24 -6.49 7.49
N VAL A 87 -17.16 -7.25 7.30
CA VAL A 87 -15.78 -6.84 7.56
C VAL A 87 -15.08 -6.52 6.25
N VAL A 88 -14.38 -5.38 6.20
CA VAL A 88 -13.55 -5.00 5.06
C VAL A 88 -12.31 -5.87 5.05
N GLU A 89 -12.17 -6.66 3.98
CA GLU A 89 -11.07 -7.59 3.77
C GLU A 89 -10.29 -7.24 2.51
N VAL A 90 -9.09 -7.79 2.38
CA VAL A 90 -8.19 -7.55 1.24
C VAL A 90 -8.13 -8.84 0.43
N VAL A 91 -8.36 -8.74 -0.88
CA VAL A 91 -8.35 -9.88 -1.82
C VAL A 91 -7.35 -9.62 -2.94
N LYS A 92 -6.48 -10.59 -3.21
CA LYS A 92 -5.57 -10.53 -4.36
C LYS A 92 -6.34 -10.73 -5.65
N VAL A 93 -5.90 -10.07 -6.72
CA VAL A 93 -6.51 -10.22 -8.04
C VAL A 93 -6.43 -11.67 -8.54
N SER A 94 -5.37 -12.42 -8.22
CA SER A 94 -5.25 -13.85 -8.50
C SER A 94 -6.35 -14.72 -7.85
N ASP A 95 -6.87 -14.26 -6.71
CA ASP A 95 -7.85 -14.99 -5.89
C ASP A 95 -9.28 -14.56 -6.17
N LEU A 96 -9.45 -13.39 -6.81
CA LEU A 96 -10.74 -12.84 -7.20
C LEU A 96 -11.47 -13.72 -8.23
N ARG A 97 -12.79 -13.81 -8.12
CA ARG A 97 -13.66 -14.57 -9.03
C ARG A 97 -14.79 -13.69 -9.55
N VAL A 98 -15.29 -14.03 -10.74
CA VAL A 98 -16.51 -13.40 -11.27
C VAL A 98 -17.67 -13.69 -10.32
N GLY A 99 -18.39 -12.65 -9.94
CA GLY A 99 -19.44 -12.70 -8.93
C GLY A 99 -19.02 -12.17 -7.56
N ASP A 100 -17.73 -12.04 -7.28
CA ASP A 100 -17.24 -11.40 -6.06
C ASP A 100 -17.58 -9.92 -6.04
N TYR A 101 -17.53 -9.30 -4.86
CA TYR A 101 -17.76 -7.87 -4.70
C TYR A 101 -16.46 -7.16 -4.30
N VAL A 102 -16.25 -5.99 -4.87
CA VAL A 102 -15.13 -5.10 -4.50
C VAL A 102 -15.64 -3.72 -4.10
N LEU A 103 -14.88 -3.03 -3.25
CA LEU A 103 -15.19 -1.66 -2.87
C LEU A 103 -14.81 -0.69 -3.98
N VAL A 104 -15.76 0.18 -4.31
CA VAL A 104 -15.57 1.31 -5.22
C VAL A 104 -15.91 2.59 -4.49
N ALA A 105 -15.42 3.70 -5.02
CA ALA A 105 -15.83 5.01 -4.58
C ALA A 105 -17.22 5.37 -5.14
N ASP A 106 -18.10 5.83 -4.28
CA ASP A 106 -19.32 6.53 -4.65
C ASP A 106 -19.22 7.97 -4.16
N VAL A 107 -18.99 8.88 -5.12
CA VAL A 107 -18.80 10.30 -4.86
C VAL A 107 -20.10 11.02 -5.23
N GLY A 108 -21.01 11.09 -4.26
CA GLY A 108 -22.23 11.90 -4.34
C GLY A 108 -21.97 13.36 -3.93
N THR A 109 -22.59 14.31 -4.62
CA THR A 109 -22.46 15.74 -4.28
C THR A 109 -23.07 16.05 -2.90
N SER A 110 -22.17 16.36 -1.96
CA SER A 110 -22.36 17.07 -0.69
C SER A 110 -23.26 16.46 0.39
N GLU A 111 -22.64 16.01 1.49
CA GLU A 111 -22.92 16.53 2.84
C GLU A 111 -21.57 16.71 3.57
N HIS A 112 -21.44 17.76 4.38
CA HIS A 112 -20.20 18.42 4.79
C HIS A 112 -19.22 17.64 5.71
N ILE A 113 -19.22 16.30 5.70
CA ILE A 113 -18.41 15.47 6.61
C ILE A 113 -17.38 14.61 5.88
N HIS A 114 -17.65 14.12 4.67
CA HIS A 114 -16.71 13.33 3.86
C HIS A 114 -16.99 13.48 2.36
N TYR A 115 -15.99 13.23 1.51
CA TYR A 115 -16.06 13.45 0.06
C TYR A 115 -16.93 12.41 -0.67
N GLY A 116 -16.96 11.18 -0.17
CA GLY A 116 -17.78 10.09 -0.71
C GLY A 116 -17.83 8.89 0.23
N THR A 117 -18.48 7.81 -0.19
CA THR A 117 -18.55 6.56 0.57
C THR A 117 -18.08 5.39 -0.28
N GLY A 118 -17.52 4.37 0.36
CA GLY A 118 -17.27 3.08 -0.25
C GLY A 118 -18.59 2.35 -0.44
N VAL A 119 -18.83 1.82 -1.64
CA VAL A 119 -19.95 0.94 -1.96
C VAL A 119 -19.44 -0.32 -2.64
N LEU A 120 -20.22 -1.39 -2.60
CA LEU A 120 -19.85 -2.64 -3.25
C LEU A 120 -20.32 -2.66 -4.71
N ARG A 121 -19.43 -3.10 -5.59
CA ARG A 121 -19.75 -3.45 -6.98
C ARG A 121 -19.35 -4.88 -7.26
N ARG A 122 -20.16 -5.56 -8.07
CA ARG A 122 -19.89 -6.95 -8.43
C ARG A 122 -18.91 -7.02 -9.58
N VAL A 123 -17.95 -7.93 -9.47
CA VAL A 123 -17.04 -8.29 -10.56
C VAL A 123 -17.84 -9.05 -11.62
N SER A 124 -17.95 -8.45 -12.81
CA SER A 124 -18.71 -8.99 -13.93
C SER A 124 -17.84 -9.82 -14.88
N ASP A 125 -16.55 -9.49 -14.97
CA ASP A 125 -15.59 -10.19 -15.83
C ASP A 125 -14.16 -10.02 -15.30
N ILE A 126 -13.30 -11.01 -15.57
CA ILE A 126 -11.86 -10.95 -15.26
C ILE A 126 -11.10 -11.46 -16.48
N ARG A 127 -10.36 -10.57 -17.15
CA ARG A 127 -9.67 -10.90 -18.41
C ARG A 127 -8.18 -10.90 -18.22
N PHE A 128 -7.51 -11.97 -18.61
CA PHE A 128 -6.06 -11.95 -18.76
C PHE A 128 -5.70 -11.10 -19.97
N ILE A 129 -4.88 -10.06 -19.77
CA ILE A 129 -4.46 -9.13 -20.84
C ILE A 129 -3.07 -9.50 -21.38
N GLY A 130 -2.24 -10.14 -20.56
CA GLY A 130 -0.88 -10.49 -20.94
C GLY A 130 0.08 -10.47 -19.76
N VAL A 131 1.38 -10.44 -20.07
CA VAL A 131 2.45 -10.29 -19.10
C VAL A 131 3.00 -8.87 -19.23
N VAL A 132 3.10 -8.14 -18.12
CA VAL A 132 3.87 -6.90 -18.12
C VAL A 132 5.33 -7.26 -17.83
N ASP A 133 6.27 -6.80 -18.65
CA ASP A 133 7.71 -6.85 -18.35
C ASP A 133 8.24 -5.42 -18.36
N GLY A 134 8.21 -4.78 -17.18
CA GLY A 134 8.44 -3.35 -17.08
C GLY A 134 8.24 -2.82 -15.68
N TYR A 135 8.04 -1.51 -15.56
CA TYR A 135 7.72 -0.89 -14.28
C TYR A 135 6.21 -0.92 -14.05
N VAL A 136 5.83 -1.31 -12.85
CA VAL A 136 4.49 -1.07 -12.31
C VAL A 136 4.61 0.01 -11.23
N TYR A 137 3.53 0.75 -11.04
CA TYR A 137 3.52 1.96 -10.21
C TYR A 137 2.44 1.86 -9.15
N ASP A 138 2.74 2.34 -7.95
CA ASP A 138 1.85 2.35 -6.79
C ASP A 138 2.00 3.68 -6.03
N LEU A 139 1.01 4.03 -5.21
CA LEU A 139 1.02 5.20 -4.35
C LEU A 139 1.23 4.79 -2.91
N SER A 140 1.90 5.62 -2.11
CA SER A 140 1.92 5.50 -0.66
C SER A 140 1.08 6.63 -0.06
N VAL A 141 0.04 6.27 0.70
CA VAL A 141 -1.06 7.18 1.05
C VAL A 141 -1.36 7.10 2.54
N GLU A 142 -1.01 8.15 3.27
CA GLU A 142 -1.33 8.22 4.70
C GLU A 142 -2.76 8.76 4.93
N PRO A 143 -3.50 8.23 5.92
CA PRO A 143 -3.08 7.24 6.92
C PRO A 143 -3.53 5.79 6.63
N TYR A 144 -4.24 5.55 5.52
CA TYR A 144 -4.97 4.30 5.31
C TYR A 144 -4.31 3.33 4.33
N GLU A 145 -3.25 3.75 3.64
CA GLU A 145 -2.49 2.96 2.67
C GLU A 145 -3.37 2.30 1.60
N ASN A 146 -4.28 3.11 1.04
CA ASN A 146 -5.09 2.76 -0.12
C ASN A 146 -5.49 4.01 -0.89
N TYR A 147 -5.91 3.84 -2.14
CA TYR A 147 -6.41 4.92 -2.99
C TYR A 147 -7.44 4.45 -4.00
N VAL A 148 -8.14 5.41 -4.61
CA VAL A 148 -9.11 5.15 -5.68
C VAL A 148 -8.40 5.23 -7.04
N ALA A 149 -8.51 4.17 -7.84
CA ALA A 149 -8.05 4.11 -9.22
C ALA A 149 -9.17 3.58 -10.12
N ASN A 150 -9.54 4.33 -11.16
CA ASN A 150 -10.68 4.01 -12.02
C ASN A 150 -11.95 3.66 -11.23
N ASN A 151 -12.24 4.48 -10.20
CA ASN A 151 -13.32 4.30 -9.25
C ASN A 151 -13.22 3.09 -8.30
N ILE A 152 -12.23 2.21 -8.45
CA ILE A 152 -12.03 1.05 -7.57
C ILE A 152 -11.06 1.40 -6.44
N VAL A 153 -11.34 0.94 -5.21
CA VAL A 153 -10.44 1.13 -4.08
C VAL A 153 -9.36 0.05 -4.11
N VAL A 154 -8.12 0.48 -4.32
CA VAL A 154 -6.93 -0.37 -4.43
C VAL A 154 -6.14 -0.28 -3.12
N HIS A 155 -5.77 -1.43 -2.57
CA HIS A 155 -4.88 -1.49 -1.40
C HIS A 155 -3.43 -1.32 -1.86
N ASN A 156 -2.66 -0.47 -1.18
CA ASN A 156 -1.24 -0.28 -1.49
C ASN A 156 -0.54 -1.63 -1.32
N SER A 157 0.01 -2.16 -2.40
CA SER A 157 0.72 -3.43 -2.36
C SER A 157 2.11 -3.09 -1.85
N THR A 158 2.34 -3.27 -0.55
CA THR A 158 3.63 -2.93 0.09
C THR A 158 4.75 -3.83 -0.43
N PHE A 159 5.16 -3.62 -1.67
CA PHE A 159 6.35 -4.22 -2.25
C PHE A 159 7.55 -3.57 -1.55
N GLY A 160 8.22 -4.34 -0.69
CA GLY A 160 9.60 -4.07 -0.28
C GLY A 160 9.84 -2.98 0.77
N PHE A 161 8.83 -2.28 1.28
CA PHE A 161 9.04 -1.65 2.59
C PHE A 161 9.17 -2.77 3.62
N GLY A 162 10.15 -2.72 4.52
CA GLY A 162 10.28 -3.61 5.68
C GLY A 162 9.12 -3.51 6.70
N LEU A 163 7.90 -3.27 6.20
CA LEU A 163 6.60 -3.39 6.82
C LEU A 163 6.01 -4.74 6.38
N GLU A 164 6.63 -5.82 6.82
CA GLU A 164 5.87 -7.06 6.92
C GLU A 164 4.78 -6.84 7.96
N HIS A 165 3.51 -6.90 7.53
CA HIS A 165 2.37 -7.05 8.42
C HIS A 165 2.47 -8.42 9.11
N ILE A 166 3.26 -8.53 10.19
CA ILE A 166 3.11 -9.63 11.14
C ILE A 166 2.03 -9.18 12.13
N ALA A 167 0.80 -9.65 11.94
CA ALA A 167 -0.34 -9.45 12.84
C ALA A 167 -0.70 -7.97 13.17
N ASP A 168 -1.04 -7.16 12.15
CA ASP A 168 -1.51 -5.75 12.30
C ASP A 168 -0.53 -4.86 13.10
N GLY A 169 0.76 -5.19 13.01
CA GLY A 169 1.88 -4.48 13.60
C GLY A 169 2.68 -3.68 12.58
N ILE A 170 3.15 -2.49 12.98
CA ILE A 170 4.08 -1.66 12.20
C ILE A 170 5.42 -1.73 12.91
N PHE A 171 6.40 -2.37 12.26
CA PHE A 171 7.79 -2.41 12.70
C PHE A 171 8.60 -1.41 11.91
N HIS A 172 9.48 -0.68 12.59
CA HIS A 172 10.45 0.20 11.95
C HIS A 172 11.83 -0.23 12.38
N LEU A 173 12.65 -0.67 11.42
CA LEU A 173 14.03 -1.07 11.63
C LEU A 173 14.98 -0.01 11.09
N TRP A 174 16.08 0.23 11.79
CA TRP A 174 17.14 1.12 11.33
C TRP A 174 18.52 0.64 11.78
N LEU A 175 19.54 1.24 11.20
CA LEU A 175 20.95 0.97 11.45
C LEU A 175 21.67 2.26 11.82
N ASP A 176 22.70 2.17 12.66
CA ASP A 176 23.67 3.26 12.75
C ASP A 176 24.45 3.38 11.44
N ASN A 177 24.98 4.57 11.15
CA ASN A 177 25.90 4.75 10.04
C ASN A 177 27.17 3.91 10.27
N VAL A 178 27.27 2.81 9.52
CA VAL A 178 28.34 1.82 9.67
C VAL A 178 29.71 2.42 9.39
N GLU A 179 29.80 3.46 8.55
CA GLU A 179 31.06 4.14 8.28
C GLU A 179 31.58 4.90 9.50
N ASP A 180 30.69 5.44 10.33
CA ASP A 180 31.05 6.20 11.52
C ASP A 180 31.36 5.28 12.70
N VAL A 181 30.49 4.29 12.93
CA VAL A 181 30.59 3.42 14.12
C VAL A 181 31.43 2.16 13.92
N LYS A 182 31.83 1.86 12.67
CA LYS A 182 32.61 0.66 12.27
C LYS A 182 32.02 -0.68 12.74
N GLU A 183 30.72 -0.72 12.98
CA GLU A 183 29.99 -1.86 13.49
C GLU A 183 28.55 -1.86 12.95
N VAL A 184 27.99 -3.02 12.64
CA VAL A 184 26.59 -3.12 12.18
C VAL A 184 25.65 -3.18 13.38
N ARG A 185 25.24 -2.01 13.86
CA ARG A 185 24.28 -1.87 14.96
C ARG A 185 22.87 -1.69 14.42
N ARG A 186 22.00 -2.64 14.72
CA ARG A 186 20.60 -2.70 14.27
C ARG A 186 19.67 -2.35 15.41
N TYR A 187 18.58 -1.68 15.06
CA TYR A 187 17.54 -1.30 15.99
C TYR A 187 16.16 -1.56 15.38
N LEU A 188 15.18 -1.76 16.25
CA LEU A 188 13.79 -1.99 15.89
C LEU A 188 12.90 -1.27 16.88
N ILE A 189 11.88 -0.57 16.40
CA ILE A 189 10.80 -0.03 17.22
C ILE A 189 9.47 -0.51 16.64
N ILE A 190 8.59 -0.92 17.54
CA ILE A 190 7.22 -1.28 17.18
C ILE A 190 6.41 0.02 17.24
N LYS A 191 6.13 0.60 16.08
CA LYS A 191 5.36 1.86 15.97
C LYS A 191 3.87 1.64 16.24
N LYS A 192 3.37 0.45 15.95
CA LYS A 192 1.97 0.08 16.14
C LYS A 192 1.87 -1.43 16.34
N MET A 193 0.93 -1.85 17.18
CA MET A 193 0.36 -3.20 17.19
C MET A 193 -1.13 -3.05 17.48
N ARG A 194 -1.98 -3.73 16.71
CA ARG A 194 -3.37 -3.94 17.15
C ARG A 194 -3.47 -5.26 17.92
N MET A 195 -4.45 -5.34 18.82
CA MET A 195 -4.80 -6.54 19.60
C MET A 195 -3.80 -7.04 20.65
N THR A 196 -2.51 -6.68 20.57
CA THR A 196 -1.51 -7.04 21.59
C THR A 196 -0.76 -5.83 22.14
N ASN A 197 -0.58 -5.81 23.46
CA ASN A 197 0.29 -4.83 24.10
C ASN A 197 1.74 -5.03 23.60
N HIS A 198 2.45 -3.94 23.40
CA HIS A 198 3.83 -3.96 22.93
C HIS A 198 4.68 -2.94 23.68
N TYR A 199 5.98 -3.19 23.71
CA TYR A 199 6.94 -2.23 24.24
C TYR A 199 7.02 -1.02 23.30
N ARG A 200 6.95 0.19 23.87
CA ARG A 200 6.96 1.45 23.12
C ARG A 200 8.35 2.05 22.91
N GLY A 201 9.38 1.43 23.50
CA GLY A 201 10.77 1.84 23.32
C GLY A 201 11.44 1.08 22.17
N ALA A 202 12.64 1.52 21.83
CA ALA A 202 13.48 0.85 20.86
C ALA A 202 14.09 -0.44 21.42
N TYR A 203 14.33 -1.40 20.54
CA TYR A 203 15.12 -2.59 20.78
C TYR A 203 16.45 -2.48 20.04
N LYS A 204 17.53 -2.93 20.64
CA LYS A 204 18.72 -3.39 19.91
C LYS A 204 18.43 -4.78 19.35
N VAL A 205 18.84 -5.00 18.11
CA VAL A 205 18.59 -6.24 17.37
C VAL A 205 19.90 -6.95 17.10
N ASP A 206 20.04 -8.16 17.62
CA ASP A 206 21.18 -9.06 17.38
C ASP A 206 20.73 -10.30 16.62
N VAL A 207 21.60 -10.85 15.76
CA VAL A 207 21.36 -12.11 15.03
C VAL A 207 22.39 -13.12 15.50
N VAL A 208 21.94 -14.12 16.26
CA VAL A 208 22.83 -15.09 16.91
C VAL A 208 22.72 -16.45 16.22
N PRO A 209 23.84 -17.06 15.78
CA PRO A 209 23.85 -18.38 15.17
C PRO A 209 23.12 -19.41 16.06
N GLY A 210 22.18 -20.15 15.47
CA GLY A 210 21.39 -21.17 16.16
C GLY A 210 20.29 -20.62 17.09
N LYS A 211 20.15 -19.30 17.25
CA LYS A 211 19.07 -18.68 18.05
C LYS A 211 18.18 -17.72 17.26
N GLY A 212 18.66 -17.18 16.14
CA GLY A 212 17.92 -16.22 15.32
C GLY A 212 17.98 -14.79 15.85
N LEU A 213 16.89 -14.04 15.68
CA LEU A 213 16.75 -12.64 16.10
C LEU A 213 16.54 -12.54 17.62
N ILE A 214 17.42 -11.79 18.28
CA ILE A 214 17.34 -11.48 19.71
C ILE A 214 17.08 -9.99 19.87
N LEU A 215 16.03 -9.64 20.62
CA LEU A 215 15.62 -8.26 20.90
C LEU A 215 15.97 -7.86 22.33
N THR A 216 16.78 -6.81 22.48
CA THR A 216 17.14 -6.24 23.79
C THR A 216 16.54 -4.86 23.95
N LYS A 217 15.72 -4.63 24.98
CA LYS A 217 15.10 -3.31 25.22
C LYS A 217 16.18 -2.26 25.51
N LEU A 218 16.17 -1.16 24.77
CA LEU A 218 16.97 0.02 25.10
C LEU A 218 16.25 0.79 26.19
N GLN A 219 16.89 0.98 27.33
CA GLN A 219 16.35 1.86 28.37
C GLN A 219 16.43 3.30 27.87
N VAL A 220 15.32 4.03 28.06
CA VAL A 220 15.23 5.48 27.86
C VAL A 220 15.70 6.16 29.14
#